data_AF-A8MJR5-F1
#
_entry.id   AF-A8MJR5-F1
#
_cell.length_a   1.000
_cell.length_b   1.000
_cell.length_c   1.000
_cell.angle_alpha   90.00
_cell.angle_beta   90.00
_cell.angle_gamma   90.00
#
_symmetry.space_group_name_H-M   'P 1'
#
loop_
_entity.id
_entity.type
_entity.pdbx_description
1 polymer ?
#
loop_
_entity_poly.entity_id
_entity_poly.type
_entity_poly.pdbx_seq_one_letter_code
_entity_poly.pdbx_strand_id
1 'polypeptide(L)'
;MKINILGTTKEYENSRQQIDDMFEYIEKSIWDSKLILSHLEIDGLEVYSDFSNYFVDNIRNINEVNVITRTEKEMYKENIVSTLDYTERAIPEIEILSNEFYQTPTGDTWNKMIQLIEGLNWIIASFSSIDSKSNLKDLVDDYEEWNIYAKDIYSLKELVLELDKVIKNNDLVAIGDILAYEVSPLFNQAKETLKKLI
;
A
#
# COMPACT_ATOMS: atom_id res chain seq x y z
N MET A 1 -4.57 20.56 -24.47
CA MET A 1 -4.07 19.87 -23.27
C MET A 1 -2.62 19.48 -23.53
N LYS A 2 -1.73 19.73 -22.57
CA LYS A 2 -0.32 19.33 -22.62
C LYS A 2 -0.11 18.06 -21.81
N ILE A 3 0.55 17.08 -22.39
CA ILE A 3 0.97 15.85 -21.71
C ILE A 3 2.49 15.90 -21.57
N ASN A 4 2.98 15.91 -20.34
CA ASN A 4 4.40 15.86 -20.02
C ASN A 4 4.76 14.45 -19.55
N ILE A 5 5.70 13.80 -20.24
CA ILE A 5 6.13 12.44 -19.94
C ILE A 5 7.62 12.29 -20.26
N LEU A 6 8.41 11.82 -19.29
CA LEU A 6 9.84 11.54 -19.45
C LEU A 6 10.65 12.71 -20.06
N GLY A 7 10.34 13.95 -19.65
CA GLY A 7 11.00 15.16 -20.14
C GLY A 7 10.55 15.61 -21.54
N THR A 8 9.56 14.95 -22.13
CA THR A 8 8.95 15.34 -23.41
C THR A 8 7.54 15.89 -23.18
N THR A 9 7.14 16.84 -24.02
CA THR A 9 5.80 17.43 -24.00
C THR A 9 5.12 17.22 -25.33
N LYS A 10 3.87 16.73 -25.30
CA LYS A 10 3.02 16.57 -26.49
C LYS A 10 1.67 17.24 -26.25
N GLU A 11 1.18 17.94 -27.27
CA GLU A 11 -0.11 18.63 -27.20
C GLU A 11 -1.19 17.80 -27.90
N TYR A 12 -2.36 17.73 -27.24
CA TYR A 12 -3.58 17.12 -27.75
C TYR A 12 -4.73 18.11 -27.68
N GLU A 13 -5.66 18.02 -28.62
CA GLU A 13 -6.94 18.72 -28.50
C GLU A 13 -7.74 18.18 -27.31
N ASN A 14 -8.46 19.07 -26.63
CA ASN A 14 -9.34 18.73 -25.50
C ASN A 14 -10.64 18.06 -25.99
N SER A 15 -10.50 16.91 -26.65
CA SER A 15 -11.56 16.17 -27.31
C SER A 15 -11.55 14.72 -26.85
N ARG A 16 -12.74 14.14 -26.65
CA ARG A 16 -12.89 12.72 -26.31
C ARG A 16 -12.29 11.78 -27.37
N GLN A 17 -12.23 12.23 -28.62
CA GLN A 17 -11.64 11.46 -29.73
C GLN A 17 -10.13 11.27 -29.60
N GLN A 18 -9.46 12.09 -28.78
CA GLN A 18 -8.01 12.06 -28.59
C GLN A 18 -7.59 11.23 -27.36
N ILE A 19 -8.54 10.77 -26.55
CA ILE A 19 -8.24 10.09 -25.28
C ILE A 19 -7.50 8.77 -25.53
N ASP A 20 -7.97 7.96 -26.48
CA ASP A 20 -7.35 6.67 -26.79
C ASP A 20 -5.92 6.87 -27.35
N ASP A 21 -5.75 7.75 -28.34
CA ASP A 21 -4.45 8.10 -28.93
C ASP A 21 -3.45 8.68 -27.90
N MET A 22 -3.97 9.35 -26.88
CA MET A 22 -3.18 9.88 -25.77
C MET A 22 -2.70 8.76 -24.85
N PHE A 23 -3.60 7.86 -24.44
CA PHE A 23 -3.21 6.72 -23.59
C PHE A 23 -2.26 5.77 -24.32
N GLU A 24 -2.48 5.51 -25.61
CA GLU A 24 -1.54 4.69 -26.41
C GLU A 24 -0.13 5.32 -26.44
N TYR A 25 -0.05 6.65 -26.57
CA TYR A 25 1.23 7.36 -26.49
C TYR A 25 1.89 7.22 -25.13
N ILE A 26 1.13 7.41 -24.04
CA ILE A 26 1.63 7.25 -22.67
C ILE A 26 2.15 5.82 -22.45
N GLU A 27 1.35 4.82 -22.76
CA GLU A 27 1.70 3.41 -22.60
C GLU A 27 2.97 3.05 -23.37
N LYS A 28 3.07 3.50 -24.63
CA LYS A 28 4.26 3.26 -25.46
C LYS A 28 5.51 3.94 -24.88
N SER A 29 5.40 5.20 -24.46
CA SER A 29 6.52 5.92 -23.84
C SER A 29 7.00 5.26 -22.55
N ILE A 30 6.08 4.73 -21.74
CA ILE A 30 6.43 4.00 -20.52
C ILE A 30 7.09 2.66 -20.85
N TRP A 31 6.51 1.89 -21.78
CA TRP A 31 7.03 0.60 -22.22
C TRP A 31 8.50 0.67 -22.65
N ASP A 32 8.84 1.68 -23.47
CA ASP A 32 10.21 1.87 -23.97
C ASP A 32 11.22 2.25 -22.87
N SER A 33 10.73 2.77 -21.74
CA SER A 33 11.56 3.30 -20.64
C SER A 33 11.84 2.30 -19.51
N LYS A 34 11.16 1.15 -19.47
CA LYS A 34 11.15 0.20 -18.33
C LYS A 34 10.71 0.81 -17.00
N LEU A 35 10.05 1.96 -17.03
CA LEU A 35 9.42 2.56 -15.86
C LEU A 35 7.99 2.07 -15.74
N ILE A 36 7.37 2.35 -14.60
CA ILE A 36 5.99 2.00 -14.28
C ILE A 36 5.22 3.30 -14.09
N LEU A 37 3.98 3.35 -14.58
CA LEU A 37 3.05 4.44 -14.28
C LEU A 37 2.73 4.41 -12.78
N SER A 38 3.06 5.48 -12.06
CA SER A 38 2.64 5.66 -10.67
C SER A 38 1.25 6.30 -10.63
N HIS A 39 1.13 7.50 -11.20
CA HIS A 39 -0.12 8.25 -11.24
C HIS A 39 -0.05 9.34 -12.31
N LEU A 40 -1.18 9.98 -12.56
CA LEU A 40 -1.26 11.19 -13.37
C LEU A 40 -1.49 12.38 -12.44
N GLU A 41 -0.70 13.43 -12.59
CA GLU A 41 -0.98 14.71 -11.94
C GLU A 41 -1.65 15.62 -12.98
N ILE A 42 -2.93 15.89 -12.81
CA ILE A 42 -3.78 16.62 -13.76
C ILE A 42 -4.14 17.97 -13.18
N ASP A 43 -3.64 19.05 -13.79
CA ASP A 43 -3.76 20.43 -13.29
C ASP A 43 -3.38 20.57 -11.79
N GLY A 44 -2.36 19.81 -11.35
CA GLY A 44 -1.88 19.76 -9.97
C GLY A 44 -2.63 18.80 -9.04
N LEU A 45 -3.65 18.07 -9.54
CA LEU A 45 -4.35 17.03 -8.78
C LEU A 45 -3.78 15.64 -9.10
N GLU A 46 -3.33 14.93 -8.08
CA GLU A 46 -2.89 13.54 -8.21
C GLU A 46 -4.10 12.60 -8.40
N VAL A 47 -4.12 11.89 -9.52
CA VAL A 47 -5.10 10.88 -9.88
C VAL A 47 -4.36 9.55 -10.00
N TYR A 48 -4.70 8.59 -9.14
CA TYR A 48 -4.00 7.29 -9.04
C TYR A 48 -4.70 6.15 -9.78
N SER A 49 -5.97 6.31 -10.14
CA SER A 49 -6.76 5.28 -10.80
C SER A 49 -7.91 5.87 -11.62
N ASP A 50 -8.57 5.01 -12.38
CA ASP A 50 -9.75 5.33 -13.20
C ASP A 50 -9.54 6.51 -14.16
N PHE A 51 -8.34 6.56 -14.75
CA PHE A 51 -7.90 7.66 -15.62
C PHE A 51 -8.90 7.90 -16.75
N SER A 52 -9.38 6.86 -17.43
CA SER A 52 -10.30 7.00 -18.56
C SER A 52 -11.56 7.75 -18.18
N ASN A 53 -12.20 7.42 -17.05
CA ASN A 53 -13.41 8.12 -16.60
C ASN A 53 -13.08 9.57 -16.21
N TYR A 54 -11.97 9.80 -15.49
CA TYR A 54 -11.54 11.15 -15.14
C TYR A 54 -11.39 12.03 -16.40
N PHE A 55 -10.72 11.53 -17.44
CA PHE A 55 -10.56 12.25 -18.69
C PHE A 55 -11.91 12.44 -19.39
N VAL A 56 -12.75 11.40 -19.52
CA VAL A 56 -14.07 11.51 -20.17
C VAL A 56 -14.93 12.61 -19.55
N ASP A 57 -14.89 12.74 -18.23
CA ASP A 57 -15.67 13.71 -17.47
C ASP A 57 -15.09 15.13 -17.53
N ASN A 58 -13.76 15.25 -17.59
CA ASN A 58 -13.07 16.54 -17.41
C ASN A 58 -12.35 17.07 -18.65
N ILE A 59 -12.27 16.32 -19.77
CA ILE A 59 -11.38 16.57 -20.92
C ILE A 59 -11.43 18.02 -21.44
N ARG A 60 -12.59 18.67 -21.41
CA ARG A 60 -12.76 20.04 -21.92
C ARG A 60 -11.96 21.09 -21.15
N ASN A 61 -11.62 20.81 -19.89
CA ASN A 61 -11.02 21.79 -18.98
C ASN A 61 -9.57 21.45 -18.60
N ILE A 62 -9.09 20.26 -18.94
CA ILE A 62 -7.73 19.83 -18.57
C ILE A 62 -6.69 20.65 -19.33
N ASN A 63 -5.81 21.33 -18.60
CA ASN A 63 -4.75 22.14 -19.22
C ASN A 63 -3.45 21.34 -19.35
N GLU A 64 -3.03 20.72 -18.25
CA GLU A 64 -1.75 20.02 -18.12
C GLU A 64 -1.91 18.67 -17.42
N VAL A 65 -1.20 17.67 -17.92
CA VAL A 65 -1.09 16.34 -17.34
C VAL A 65 0.38 16.00 -17.24
N ASN A 66 0.87 15.79 -16.02
CA ASN A 66 2.19 15.26 -15.76
C ASN A 66 2.06 13.76 -15.52
N VAL A 67 2.69 12.95 -16.39
CA VAL A 67 2.73 11.50 -16.23
C VAL A 67 3.86 11.16 -15.28
N ILE A 68 3.50 10.74 -14.06
CA ILE A 68 4.48 10.43 -13.03
C ILE A 68 4.84 8.95 -13.13
N THR A 69 6.09 8.69 -13.49
CA THR A 69 6.64 7.34 -13.60
C THR A 69 7.63 7.05 -12.47
N ARG A 70 7.76 5.77 -12.12
CA ARG A 70 8.69 5.26 -11.11
C ARG A 70 9.41 4.03 -11.63
N THR A 71 10.61 3.79 -11.13
CA THR A 71 11.25 2.49 -11.22
C THR A 71 10.54 1.49 -10.30
N GLU A 72 10.68 0.19 -10.60
CA GLU A 72 10.13 -0.88 -9.75
C GLU A 72 10.65 -0.75 -8.30
N LYS A 73 11.92 -0.40 -8.14
CA LYS A 73 12.56 -0.15 -6.84
C LYS A 73 11.91 1.01 -6.08
N GLU A 74 11.63 2.14 -6.74
CA GLU A 74 10.98 3.29 -6.10
C GLU A 74 9.55 2.94 -5.65
N MET A 75 8.79 2.18 -6.44
CA MET A 75 7.45 1.74 -6.03
C MET A 75 7.49 0.86 -4.78
N TYR A 76 8.47 -0.04 -4.68
CA TYR A 76 8.63 -0.86 -3.47
C TYR A 76 9.05 -0.04 -2.27
N LYS A 77 9.89 0.98 -2.46
CA LYS A 77 10.24 1.92 -1.40
C LYS A 77 9.00 2.70 -0.90
N GLU A 78 8.14 3.17 -1.80
CA GLU A 78 6.87 3.81 -1.45
C GLU A 78 5.93 2.86 -0.68
N ASN A 79 5.90 1.58 -1.05
CA ASN A 79 5.14 0.55 -0.32
C ASN A 79 5.70 0.30 1.09
N ILE A 80 7.02 0.27 1.26
CA ILE A 80 7.67 0.12 2.57
C ILE A 80 7.33 1.32 3.46
N VAL A 81 7.41 2.54 2.93
CA VAL A 81 7.03 3.78 3.64
C VAL A 81 5.55 3.73 4.06
N SER A 82 4.65 3.39 3.13
CA SER A 82 3.21 3.28 3.43
C SER A 82 2.92 2.22 4.51
N THR A 83 3.69 1.13 4.51
CA THR A 83 3.58 0.07 5.51
C THR A 83 4.07 0.53 6.87
N LEU A 84 5.17 1.30 6.93
CA LEU A 84 5.64 1.93 8.15
C LEU A 84 4.58 2.89 8.72
N ASP A 85 4.03 3.78 7.88
CA ASP A 85 3.01 4.76 8.29
C ASP A 85 1.74 4.09 8.83
N TYR A 86 1.31 2.97 8.23
CA TYR A 86 0.22 2.18 8.77
C TYR A 86 0.59 1.55 10.12
N THR A 87 1.77 0.91 10.20
CA THR A 87 2.25 0.23 11.42
C THR A 87 2.33 1.19 12.60
N GLU A 88 2.86 2.40 12.40
CA GLU A 88 2.96 3.42 13.45
C GLU A 88 1.60 3.88 13.96
N ARG A 89 0.61 4.06 13.08
CA ARG A 89 -0.76 4.43 13.46
C ARG A 89 -1.52 3.28 14.11
N ALA A 90 -1.24 2.04 13.69
CA ALA A 90 -1.96 0.87 14.18
C ALA A 90 -1.56 0.50 15.62
N ILE A 91 -0.32 0.70 16.04
CA ILE A 91 0.15 0.36 17.40
C ILE A 91 -0.76 0.88 18.52
N PRO A 92 -1.04 2.21 18.63
CA PRO A 92 -1.92 2.70 19.69
C PRO A 92 -3.36 2.20 19.55
N GLU A 93 -3.86 1.99 18.33
CA GLU A 93 -5.20 1.47 18.09
C GLU A 93 -5.33 0.00 18.49
N ILE A 94 -4.28 -0.82 18.31
CA ILE A 94 -4.22 -2.22 18.76
C ILE A 94 -4.28 -2.28 20.29
N GLU A 95 -3.58 -1.38 20.99
CA GLU A 95 -3.63 -1.31 22.46
C GLU A 95 -5.03 -0.94 22.97
N ILE A 96 -5.68 0.03 22.33
CA ILE A 96 -7.08 0.40 22.65
C ILE A 96 -8.00 -0.79 22.38
N LEU A 97 -7.87 -1.43 21.21
CA LEU A 97 -8.70 -2.55 20.79
C LEU A 97 -8.57 -3.74 21.74
N SER A 98 -7.35 -4.09 22.16
CA SER A 98 -7.12 -5.14 23.16
C SER A 98 -7.89 -4.87 24.46
N ASN A 99 -7.81 -3.63 24.97
CA ASN A 99 -8.53 -3.24 26.19
C ASN A 99 -10.06 -3.30 26.04
N GLU A 100 -10.59 -3.01 24.86
CA GLU A 100 -12.03 -3.15 24.57
C GLU A 100 -12.48 -4.63 24.63
N PHE A 101 -11.65 -5.57 24.17
CA PHE A 101 -11.95 -7.01 24.22
C PHE A 101 -11.89 -7.59 25.64
N TYR A 102 -11.07 -7.04 26.54
CA TYR A 102 -11.10 -7.43 27.97
C TYR A 102 -12.37 -6.97 28.71
N GLN A 103 -13.14 -6.06 28.13
CA GLN A 103 -14.37 -5.53 28.72
C GLN A 103 -15.60 -6.19 28.10
N THR A 104 -16.34 -5.44 27.28
CA THR A 104 -17.50 -5.92 26.55
C THR A 104 -17.42 -5.30 25.16
N PRO A 105 -16.94 -6.05 24.15
CA PRO A 105 -16.76 -5.52 22.82
C PRO A 105 -18.10 -5.05 22.25
N THR A 106 -18.10 -3.86 21.67
CA THR A 106 -19.26 -3.27 21.02
C THR A 106 -19.26 -3.58 19.52
N GLY A 107 -20.31 -3.19 18.79
CA GLY A 107 -20.29 -3.24 17.33
C GLY A 107 -19.11 -2.47 16.73
N ASP A 108 -18.75 -1.33 17.32
CA ASP A 108 -17.59 -0.53 16.88
C ASP A 108 -16.27 -1.25 17.15
N THR A 109 -16.15 -1.95 18.28
CA THR A 109 -14.99 -2.81 18.60
C THR A 109 -14.78 -3.87 17.51
N TRP A 110 -15.86 -4.53 17.09
CA TRP A 110 -15.80 -5.50 16.00
C TRP A 110 -15.47 -4.88 14.64
N ASN A 111 -15.99 -3.67 14.35
CA ASN A 111 -15.62 -2.95 13.13
C ASN A 111 -14.12 -2.60 13.11
N LYS A 112 -13.55 -2.15 14.22
CA LYS A 112 -12.10 -1.91 14.36
C LYS A 112 -11.29 -3.20 14.17
N MET A 113 -11.77 -4.33 14.71
CA MET A 113 -11.15 -5.63 14.48
C MET A 113 -11.13 -6.02 13.00
N ILE A 114 -12.24 -5.80 12.28
CA ILE A 114 -12.30 -6.05 10.83
C ILE A 114 -11.27 -5.18 10.09
N GLN A 115 -11.22 -3.89 10.38
CA GLN A 115 -10.24 -2.96 9.78
C GLN A 115 -8.80 -3.37 10.08
N LEU A 116 -8.51 -3.81 11.32
CA LEU A 116 -7.20 -4.32 11.68
C LEU A 116 -6.84 -5.54 10.82
N ILE A 117 -7.72 -6.55 10.75
CA ILE A 117 -7.50 -7.77 9.96
C ILE A 117 -7.30 -7.45 8.47
N GLU A 118 -8.06 -6.52 7.90
CA GLU A 118 -7.86 -6.03 6.53
C GLU A 118 -6.47 -5.43 6.35
N GLY A 119 -6.03 -4.58 7.28
CA GLY A 119 -4.68 -4.03 7.27
C GLY A 119 -3.59 -5.09 7.43
N LEU A 120 -3.76 -6.09 8.31
CA LEU A 120 -2.82 -7.21 8.47
C LEU A 120 -2.65 -7.97 7.14
N ASN A 121 -3.77 -8.28 6.48
CA ASN A 121 -3.76 -8.96 5.19
C ASN A 121 -3.11 -8.11 4.10
N TRP A 122 -3.34 -6.80 4.09
CA TRP A 122 -2.69 -5.88 3.16
C TRP A 122 -1.18 -5.85 3.35
N ILE A 123 -0.67 -5.77 4.59
CA ILE A 123 0.76 -5.84 4.89
C ILE A 123 1.36 -7.16 4.35
N ILE A 124 0.71 -8.29 4.67
CA ILE A 124 1.15 -9.63 4.24
C ILE A 124 1.21 -9.73 2.71
N ALA A 125 0.18 -9.25 2.02
CA ALA A 125 0.09 -9.27 0.56
C ALA A 125 1.14 -8.35 -0.08
N SER A 126 1.30 -7.14 0.47
CA SER A 126 2.30 -6.16 0.04
C SER A 126 3.72 -6.75 0.14
N PHE A 127 4.09 -7.30 1.30
CA PHE A 127 5.36 -8.01 1.49
C PHE A 127 5.54 -9.13 0.47
N SER A 128 4.53 -10.01 0.32
CA SER A 128 4.63 -11.18 -0.55
C SER A 128 4.76 -10.80 -2.04
N SER A 129 4.21 -9.66 -2.45
CA SER A 129 4.36 -9.13 -3.81
C SER A 129 5.80 -8.73 -4.16
N ILE A 130 6.57 -8.34 -3.15
CA ILE A 130 7.98 -7.96 -3.27
C ILE A 130 8.88 -9.17 -3.06
N ASP A 131 8.64 -9.95 -2.00
CA ASP A 131 9.46 -11.11 -1.61
C ASP A 131 9.49 -12.21 -2.68
N SER A 132 8.42 -12.31 -3.49
CA SER A 132 8.33 -13.29 -4.59
C SER A 132 9.17 -12.96 -5.82
N LYS A 133 9.84 -11.79 -5.86
CA LYS A 133 10.61 -11.34 -7.02
C LYS A 133 11.97 -12.03 -7.10
N SER A 134 12.29 -12.59 -8.27
CA SER A 134 13.57 -13.27 -8.50
C SER A 134 14.79 -12.33 -8.41
N ASN A 135 14.58 -11.02 -8.59
CA ASN A 135 15.57 -9.96 -8.47
C ASN A 135 15.44 -9.16 -7.16
N LEU A 136 14.85 -9.72 -6.11
CA LEU A 136 14.62 -9.06 -4.80
C LEU A 136 15.84 -8.28 -4.29
N LYS A 137 17.05 -8.83 -4.42
CA LYS A 137 18.29 -8.20 -3.94
C LYS A 137 18.58 -6.84 -4.60
N ASP A 138 18.13 -6.62 -5.83
CA ASP A 138 18.31 -5.34 -6.54
C ASP A 138 17.17 -4.35 -6.23
N LEU A 139 16.08 -4.84 -5.65
CA LEU A 139 14.84 -4.11 -5.39
C LEU A 139 14.78 -3.51 -3.98
N VAL A 140 15.49 -4.11 -3.02
CA VAL A 140 15.55 -3.62 -1.63
C VAL A 140 16.91 -2.98 -1.35
N ASP A 141 16.93 -1.94 -0.51
CA ASP A 141 18.17 -1.23 -0.16
C ASP A 141 19.08 -2.08 0.74
N ASP A 142 18.49 -2.86 1.64
CA ASP A 142 19.21 -3.79 2.53
C ASP A 142 18.52 -5.17 2.54
N TYR A 143 19.20 -6.15 1.95
CA TYR A 143 18.68 -7.53 1.86
C TYR A 143 18.71 -8.26 3.21
N GLU A 144 19.64 -7.94 4.11
CA GLU A 144 19.70 -8.58 5.43
C GLU A 144 18.56 -8.09 6.32
N GLU A 145 18.33 -6.78 6.34
CA GLU A 145 17.19 -6.19 7.06
C GLU A 145 15.84 -6.62 6.44
N TRP A 146 15.77 -6.82 5.11
CA TRP A 146 14.58 -7.38 4.47
C TRP A 146 14.27 -8.78 5.00
N ASN A 147 15.29 -9.63 5.18
CA ASN A 147 15.10 -10.98 5.74
C ASN A 147 14.70 -10.95 7.22
N ILE A 148 15.05 -9.91 7.97
CA ILE A 148 14.53 -9.70 9.33
C ILE A 148 13.05 -9.36 9.26
N TYR A 149 12.66 -8.43 8.38
CA TYR A 149 11.26 -8.06 8.19
C TYR A 149 10.41 -9.23 7.70
N ALA A 150 10.97 -10.07 6.83
CA ALA A 150 10.33 -11.29 6.37
C ALA A 150 9.91 -12.20 7.53
N LYS A 151 10.76 -12.35 8.55
CA LYS A 151 10.42 -13.12 9.76
C LYS A 151 9.24 -12.51 10.50
N ASP A 152 9.22 -11.19 10.64
CA ASP A 152 8.11 -10.48 11.28
C ASP A 152 6.79 -10.77 10.54
N ILE A 153 6.80 -10.79 9.21
CA ILE A 153 5.62 -11.11 8.39
C ILE A 153 5.22 -12.58 8.46
N TYR A 154 6.16 -13.52 8.54
CA TYR A 154 5.82 -14.92 8.76
C TYR A 154 5.17 -15.15 10.12
N SER A 155 5.68 -14.51 11.18
CA SER A 155 5.02 -14.52 12.49
C SER A 155 3.64 -13.87 12.44
N LEU A 156 3.47 -12.77 11.69
CA LEU A 156 2.18 -12.13 11.54
C LEU A 156 1.13 -13.05 10.88
N LYS A 157 1.54 -13.83 9.86
CA LYS A 157 0.67 -14.82 9.22
C LYS A 157 0.16 -15.87 10.22
N GLU A 158 1.03 -16.32 11.14
CA GLU A 158 0.66 -17.28 12.18
C GLU A 158 -0.35 -16.65 13.16
N LEU A 159 -0.11 -15.41 13.61
CA LEU A 159 -1.04 -14.69 14.50
C LEU A 159 -2.41 -14.45 13.87
N VAL A 160 -2.49 -14.17 12.57
CA VAL A 160 -3.78 -14.05 11.87
C VAL A 160 -4.58 -15.35 11.92
N LEU A 161 -3.91 -16.49 11.75
CA LEU A 161 -4.56 -17.81 11.86
C LEU A 161 -4.99 -18.12 13.30
N GLU A 162 -4.25 -17.63 14.29
CA GLU A 162 -4.61 -17.78 15.69
C GLU A 162 -5.80 -16.90 16.08
N LEU A 163 -5.80 -15.63 15.66
CA LEU A 163 -6.92 -14.71 15.81
C LEU A 163 -8.21 -15.30 15.23
N ASP A 164 -8.16 -15.87 14.03
CA ASP A 164 -9.32 -16.54 13.42
C ASP A 164 -9.90 -17.66 14.31
N LYS A 165 -9.04 -18.45 14.97
CA LYS A 165 -9.49 -19.53 15.88
C LYS A 165 -10.15 -18.96 17.13
N VAL A 166 -9.55 -17.98 17.78
CA VAL A 166 -10.10 -17.41 19.03
C VAL A 166 -11.37 -16.60 18.77
N ILE A 167 -11.47 -15.93 17.61
CA ILE A 167 -12.69 -15.24 17.17
C ILE A 167 -13.82 -16.25 16.94
N LYS A 168 -13.56 -17.36 16.24
CA LYS A 168 -14.56 -18.42 16.02
C LYS A 168 -15.06 -19.06 17.31
N ASN A 169 -14.20 -19.15 18.32
CA ASN A 169 -14.55 -19.66 19.64
C ASN A 169 -15.16 -18.59 20.56
N ASN A 170 -15.23 -17.33 20.11
CA ASN A 170 -15.68 -16.18 20.87
C ASN A 170 -14.93 -16.01 22.21
N ASP A 171 -13.64 -16.35 22.22
CA ASP A 171 -12.76 -16.22 23.39
C ASP A 171 -12.22 -14.79 23.46
N LEU A 172 -13.00 -13.91 24.09
CA LEU A 172 -12.71 -12.47 24.14
C LEU A 172 -11.41 -12.15 24.89
N VAL A 173 -11.08 -12.94 25.93
CA VAL A 173 -9.85 -12.76 26.68
C VAL A 173 -8.65 -13.14 25.82
N ALA A 174 -8.72 -14.28 25.11
CA ALA A 174 -7.65 -14.70 24.21
C ALA A 174 -7.46 -13.72 23.04
N ILE A 175 -8.54 -13.13 22.50
CA ILE A 175 -8.42 -12.05 21.51
C ILE A 175 -7.65 -10.86 22.10
N GLY A 176 -8.02 -10.41 23.30
CA GLY A 176 -7.32 -9.33 23.99
C GLY A 176 -5.84 -9.63 24.21
N ASP A 177 -5.52 -10.85 24.63
CA ASP A 177 -4.15 -11.32 24.90
C ASP A 177 -3.30 -11.35 23.64
N ILE A 178 -3.79 -11.93 22.54
CA ILE A 178 -3.07 -11.97 21.27
C ILE A 178 -2.78 -10.54 20.77
N LEU A 179 -3.77 -9.64 20.86
CA LEU A 179 -3.57 -8.25 20.45
C LEU A 179 -2.51 -7.53 21.30
N ALA A 180 -2.60 -7.64 22.63
CA ALA A 180 -1.71 -6.94 23.57
C ALA A 180 -0.28 -7.50 23.59
N TYR A 181 -0.16 -8.82 23.61
CA TYR A 181 1.11 -9.49 23.93
C TYR A 181 1.80 -10.11 22.72
N GLU A 182 1.15 -10.17 21.56
CA GLU A 182 1.72 -10.77 20.36
C GLU A 182 1.70 -9.81 19.17
N VAL A 183 0.53 -9.29 18.79
CA VAL A 183 0.40 -8.38 17.65
C VAL A 183 1.08 -7.03 17.94
N SER A 184 0.81 -6.39 19.07
CA SER A 184 1.44 -5.09 19.40
C SER A 184 2.97 -5.16 19.51
N PRO A 185 3.57 -6.15 20.20
CA PRO A 185 5.03 -6.33 20.20
C PRO A 185 5.60 -6.60 18.81
N LEU A 186 4.93 -7.43 18.00
CA LEU A 186 5.36 -7.71 16.64
C LEU A 186 5.32 -6.45 15.76
N PHE A 187 4.28 -5.62 15.89
CA PHE A 187 4.18 -4.34 15.19
C PHE A 187 5.29 -3.36 15.60
N ASN A 188 5.65 -3.32 16.88
CA ASN A 188 6.77 -2.51 17.34
C ASN A 188 8.11 -3.00 16.76
N GLN A 189 8.32 -4.32 16.67
CA GLN A 189 9.51 -4.89 16.03
C GLN A 189 9.53 -4.58 14.53
N ALA A 190 8.43 -4.85 13.82
CA ALA A 190 8.29 -4.58 12.39
C ALA A 190 8.53 -3.11 12.05
N LYS A 191 8.03 -2.18 12.88
CA LYS A 191 8.30 -0.74 12.75
C LYS A 191 9.79 -0.42 12.75
N GLU A 192 10.55 -1.00 13.69
CA GLU A 192 12.00 -0.75 13.77
C GLU A 192 12.75 -1.38 12.58
N THR A 193 12.32 -2.55 12.10
CA THR A 193 12.91 -3.15 10.89
C THR A 193 12.60 -2.32 9.64
N LEU A 194 11.34 -1.88 9.47
CA LEU A 194 10.91 -1.04 8.35
C LEU A 194 11.67 0.29 8.30
N LYS A 195 11.95 0.91 9.45
CA LYS A 195 12.75 2.15 9.52
C LYS A 195 14.17 2.01 8.95
N LYS A 196 14.75 0.82 9.02
CA LYS A 196 16.09 0.56 8.48
C LYS A 196 16.07 0.25 6.97
N LEU A 197 14.90 -0.06 6.42
CA LEU A 197 14.70 -0.35 5.00
C LEU A 197 14.47 0.91 4.15
N ILE A 198 14.43 2.09 4.77
CA ILE A 198 14.15 3.39 4.14
C ILE A 198 15.42 4.24 4.14
#